data_AF-A0A069F0V6-F1
#
_entry.id   AF-A0A069F0V6-F1
#
_cell.length_a   1.000
_cell.length_b   1.000
_cell.length_c   1.000
_cell.angle_alpha   90.00
_cell.angle_beta   90.00
_cell.angle_gamma   90.00
#
_symmetry.space_group_name_H-M   'P 1'
#
loop_
_entity.id
_entity.type
_entity.pdbx_description
1 polymer ?
#
loop_
_entity_poly.entity_id
_entity_poly.type
_entity_poly.pdbx_seq_one_letter_code
_entity_poly.pdbx_strand_id
1 'polypeptide(L)'
;MADVVTREQRTKNMKAIRSISKLETIVAKELWKNGIRYRRNSKTLFGKPDISIQKYKIVIFIDSCFWHQCPLHATMPKSNTEFWRKKLERNVERDKEVDEYYLKKGWHIKRVWEHEIKNDLDKVVRELTVFIRNKNYELFILKVKNNKYPHSTVSSDDHNLLLKAYYSSACH
;
A
#
# COMPACT_ATOMS: atom_id res chain seq x y z
N MET A 1 -6.65 6.71 -35.36
CA MET A 1 -6.05 5.57 -34.66
C MET A 1 -7.17 4.68 -34.16
N ALA A 2 -7.38 3.52 -34.78
CA ALA A 2 -8.48 2.61 -34.44
C ALA A 2 -8.29 2.01 -33.04
N ASP A 3 -9.37 1.90 -32.29
CA ASP A 3 -9.39 1.39 -30.91
C ASP A 3 -8.96 -0.09 -30.93
N VAL A 4 -7.72 -0.37 -30.49
CA VAL A 4 -7.09 -1.71 -30.48
C VAL A 4 -7.71 -2.64 -29.41
N VAL A 5 -8.78 -2.19 -28.77
CA VAL A 5 -9.43 -2.84 -27.64
C VAL A 5 -10.92 -2.94 -27.95
N THR A 6 -11.43 -4.16 -28.08
CA THR A 6 -12.86 -4.38 -28.34
C THR A 6 -13.71 -3.73 -27.25
N ARG A 7 -14.95 -3.36 -27.57
CA ARG A 7 -15.88 -2.73 -26.63
C ARG A 7 -16.02 -3.54 -25.33
N GLU A 8 -16.11 -4.85 -25.44
CA GLU A 8 -16.17 -5.77 -24.29
C GLU A 8 -14.89 -5.75 -23.45
N GLN A 9 -13.72 -5.76 -24.09
CA GLN A 9 -12.43 -5.68 -23.42
C GLN A 9 -12.27 -4.32 -22.70
N ARG A 10 -12.77 -3.23 -23.30
CA ARG A 10 -12.83 -1.91 -22.68
C ARG A 10 -13.75 -1.91 -21.47
N THR A 11 -14.94 -2.51 -21.57
CA THR A 11 -15.87 -2.65 -20.46
C THR A 11 -15.27 -3.49 -19.31
N LYS A 12 -14.58 -4.59 -19.61
CA LYS A 12 -13.90 -5.43 -18.60
C LYS A 12 -12.78 -4.67 -17.89
N ASN A 13 -11.95 -3.95 -18.64
CA ASN A 13 -10.89 -3.11 -18.09
C ASN A 13 -11.45 -1.99 -17.20
N MET A 14 -12.52 -1.33 -17.65
CA MET A 14 -13.19 -0.28 -16.86
C MET A 14 -13.83 -0.85 -15.58
N LYS A 15 -14.37 -2.08 -15.60
CA LYS A 15 -14.86 -2.77 -14.40
C LYS A 15 -13.73 -3.06 -13.41
N ALA A 16 -12.58 -3.54 -13.89
CA ALA A 16 -11.41 -3.80 -13.05
C ALA A 16 -10.86 -2.52 -12.38
N ILE A 17 -10.82 -1.40 -13.11
CA ILE A 17 -10.42 -0.10 -12.55
C ILE A 17 -11.39 0.32 -11.43
N ARG A 18 -12.70 0.17 -11.63
CA ARG A 18 -13.72 0.53 -10.63
C ARG A 18 -13.67 -0.36 -9.39
N SER A 19 -13.27 -1.63 -9.50
CA SER A 19 -13.13 -2.49 -8.32
C SER A 19 -11.97 -2.06 -7.43
N ILE A 20 -10.85 -1.62 -8.00
CA ILE A 20 -9.66 -1.19 -7.23
C ILE A 20 -9.99 0.07 -6.40
N SER A 21 -10.59 1.07 -7.03
CA SER A 21 -10.98 2.31 -6.34
C SER A 21 -11.97 2.10 -5.17
N LYS A 22 -12.81 1.05 -5.27
CA LYS A 22 -13.67 0.63 -4.16
C LYS A 22 -12.85 0.04 -3.01
N LEU A 23 -11.88 -0.83 -3.30
CA LEU A 23 -10.99 -1.42 -2.29
C LEU A 23 -10.14 -0.35 -1.59
N GLU A 24 -9.57 0.59 -2.34
CA GLU A 24 -8.86 1.76 -1.78
C GLU A 24 -9.74 2.51 -0.78
N THR A 25 -11.01 2.72 -1.13
CA THR A 25 -11.97 3.43 -0.28
C THR A 25 -12.30 2.64 0.98
N ILE A 26 -12.44 1.33 0.89
CA ILE A 26 -12.72 0.45 2.04
C ILE A 26 -11.53 0.45 2.99
N VAL A 27 -10.31 0.19 2.50
CA VAL A 27 -9.08 0.20 3.32
C VAL A 27 -8.89 1.55 3.99
N ALA A 28 -9.08 2.65 3.25
CA ALA A 28 -8.99 3.99 3.81
C ALA A 28 -9.99 4.19 4.97
N LYS A 29 -11.27 3.83 4.78
CA LYS A 29 -12.30 3.95 5.83
C LYS A 29 -11.92 3.17 7.10
N GLU A 30 -11.42 1.95 6.95
CA GLU A 30 -11.02 1.14 8.11
C GLU A 30 -9.80 1.72 8.83
N LEU A 31 -8.80 2.23 8.11
CA LEU A 31 -7.67 2.92 8.73
C LEU A 31 -8.11 4.18 9.50
N TRP A 32 -9.10 4.92 8.97
CA TRP A 32 -9.64 6.08 9.66
C TRP A 32 -10.35 5.71 10.96
N LYS A 33 -11.16 4.65 10.96
CA LYS A 33 -11.80 4.10 12.17
C LYS A 33 -10.76 3.71 13.24
N ASN A 34 -9.59 3.22 12.80
CA ASN A 34 -8.46 2.89 13.68
C ASN A 34 -7.64 4.12 14.16
N GLY A 35 -8.13 5.33 13.93
CA GLY A 35 -7.53 6.59 14.39
C GLY A 35 -6.36 7.08 13.55
N ILE A 36 -6.11 6.47 12.38
CA ILE A 36 -4.97 6.81 11.53
C ILE A 36 -5.36 7.94 10.58
N ARG A 37 -4.59 9.03 10.63
CA ARG A 37 -4.73 10.16 9.70
C ARG A 37 -3.80 9.97 8.51
N TYR A 38 -4.35 10.08 7.31
CA TYR A 38 -3.64 9.89 6.04
C TYR A 38 -4.13 10.86 4.98
N ARG A 39 -3.36 11.02 3.90
CA ARG A 39 -3.77 11.69 2.67
C ARG A 39 -4.03 10.65 1.58
N ARG A 40 -5.18 10.72 0.92
CA ARG A 40 -5.53 9.84 -0.20
C ARG A 40 -5.04 10.42 -1.52
N ASN A 41 -4.72 9.55 -2.47
CA ASN A 41 -4.51 9.85 -3.89
C ASN A 41 -3.62 11.09 -4.09
N SER A 42 -2.44 11.04 -3.46
CA SER A 42 -1.56 12.20 -3.39
C SER A 42 -0.94 12.47 -4.77
N LYS A 43 -1.52 13.41 -5.52
CA LYS A 43 -1.09 13.75 -6.88
C LYS A 43 0.34 14.33 -6.96
N THR A 44 0.83 14.88 -5.86
CA THR A 44 2.16 15.48 -5.75
C THR A 44 3.27 14.45 -5.50
N LEU A 45 2.90 13.22 -5.16
CA LEU A 45 3.83 12.15 -4.82
C LEU A 45 4.11 11.26 -6.04
N PHE A 46 5.39 10.90 -6.24
CA PHE A 46 5.81 10.05 -7.35
C PHE A 46 5.11 8.67 -7.27
N GLY A 47 4.73 8.10 -8.41
CA GLY A 47 3.95 6.86 -8.41
C GLY A 47 2.48 6.97 -7.95
N LYS A 48 2.03 8.14 -7.46
CA LYS A 48 0.65 8.40 -7.01
C LYS A 48 0.13 7.35 -5.99
N PRO A 49 0.75 7.26 -4.80
CA PRO A 49 0.31 6.32 -3.77
C PRO A 49 -1.15 6.55 -3.38
N ASP A 50 -1.87 5.45 -3.15
CA ASP A 50 -3.27 5.45 -2.75
C ASP A 50 -3.45 6.11 -1.39
N ILE A 51 -2.53 5.80 -0.47
CA ILE A 51 -2.51 6.33 0.89
C ILE A 51 -1.09 6.81 1.21
N SER A 52 -0.97 8.02 1.73
CA SER A 52 0.32 8.55 2.21
C SER A 52 0.20 9.18 3.59
N ILE A 53 1.25 9.03 4.39
CA ILE A 53 1.41 9.66 5.70
C ILE A 53 2.76 10.35 5.73
N GLN A 54 2.79 11.59 5.23
CA GLN A 54 4.03 12.36 5.03
C GLN A 54 4.79 12.61 6.34
N LYS A 55 4.06 12.79 7.46
CA LYS A 55 4.66 12.96 8.80
C LYS A 55 5.61 11.81 9.16
N TYR A 56 5.28 10.60 8.70
CA TYR A 56 6.05 9.39 8.97
C TYR A 56 6.82 8.89 7.75
N LYS A 57 6.83 9.67 6.65
CA LYS A 57 7.35 9.27 5.35
C LYS A 57 6.84 7.89 4.91
N ILE A 58 5.56 7.61 5.08
CA ILE A 58 4.95 6.33 4.66
C ILE A 58 4.16 6.54 3.36
N VAL A 59 4.32 5.61 2.43
CA VAL A 59 3.46 5.44 1.25
C VAL A 59 2.93 4.01 1.19
N ILE A 60 1.64 3.87 0.90
CA ILE A 60 0.97 2.60 0.73
C ILE A 60 0.35 2.56 -0.66
N PHE A 61 0.59 1.45 -1.36
CA PHE A 61 0.05 1.16 -2.68
C PHE A 61 -0.86 -0.05 -2.62
N ILE A 62 -2.02 0.03 -3.28
CA ILE A 62 -3.01 -1.03 -3.43
C ILE A 62 -2.94 -1.51 -4.87
N ASP A 63 -2.14 -2.53 -5.09
CA ASP A 63 -1.79 -3.00 -6.42
C ASP A 63 -2.83 -4.00 -6.93
N SER A 64 -3.31 -3.76 -8.15
CA SER A 64 -4.10 -4.76 -8.86
C SER A 64 -3.24 -5.92 -9.33
N CYS A 65 -3.75 -7.13 -9.12
CA CYS A 65 -3.05 -8.36 -9.48
C CYS A 65 -2.79 -8.45 -10.98
N PHE A 66 -3.73 -7.97 -11.78
CA PHE A 66 -3.62 -8.00 -13.24
C PHE A 66 -2.56 -7.01 -13.73
N TRP A 67 -2.67 -5.74 -13.32
CA TRP A 67 -1.85 -4.65 -13.85
C TRP A 67 -0.39 -4.69 -13.42
N HIS A 68 -0.12 -5.23 -12.23
CA HIS A 68 1.22 -5.29 -11.63
C HIS A 68 1.79 -6.71 -11.61
N GLN A 69 1.18 -7.65 -12.35
CA GLN A 69 1.65 -9.03 -12.50
C GLN A 69 1.90 -9.74 -11.16
N CYS A 70 0.83 -9.87 -10.35
CA CYS A 70 0.90 -10.60 -9.09
C CYS A 70 1.40 -12.04 -9.32
N PRO A 71 2.35 -12.54 -8.52
CA PRO A 71 2.88 -13.89 -8.67
C PRO A 71 1.84 -15.02 -8.67
N LEU A 72 0.68 -14.81 -8.02
CA LEU A 72 -0.37 -15.82 -7.87
C LEU A 72 -1.46 -15.75 -8.94
N HIS A 73 -1.75 -14.55 -9.45
CA HIS A 73 -2.94 -14.29 -10.27
C HIS A 73 -2.61 -13.58 -11.60
N ALA A 74 -1.33 -13.47 -11.96
CA ALA A 74 -0.92 -12.90 -13.24
C ALA A 74 -1.48 -13.76 -14.38
N THR A 75 -2.41 -13.18 -15.15
CA THR A 75 -2.96 -13.81 -16.34
C THR A 75 -2.59 -12.99 -17.57
N MET A 76 -1.91 -13.61 -18.53
CA MET A 76 -1.62 -12.98 -19.82
C MET A 76 -2.85 -13.05 -20.74
N PRO A 77 -3.35 -11.92 -21.28
CA PRO A 77 -4.41 -11.94 -22.26
C PRO A 77 -3.99 -12.69 -23.54
N LYS A 78 -4.89 -13.51 -24.09
CA LYS A 78 -4.63 -14.29 -25.32
C LYS A 78 -4.62 -13.45 -26.61
N SER A 79 -5.25 -12.27 -26.59
CA SER A 79 -5.30 -11.34 -27.72
C SER A 79 -4.26 -10.23 -27.57
N ASN A 80 -3.65 -9.79 -28.67
CA ASN A 80 -2.65 -8.71 -28.70
C ASN A 80 -1.52 -8.90 -27.67
N THR A 81 -0.99 -10.12 -27.59
CA THR A 81 -0.06 -10.59 -26.55
C THR A 81 1.20 -9.73 -26.46
N GLU A 82 1.75 -9.28 -27.58
CA GLU A 82 2.95 -8.43 -27.59
C GLU A 82 2.71 -7.06 -26.94
N PHE A 83 1.57 -6.42 -27.26
CA PHE A 83 1.18 -5.17 -26.63
C PHE A 83 1.00 -5.35 -25.12
N TRP A 84 0.30 -6.42 -24.70
CA TRP A 84 0.05 -6.65 -23.27
C TRP A 84 1.33 -6.98 -22.51
N ARG A 85 2.20 -7.82 -23.08
CA ARG A 85 3.50 -8.14 -22.50
C ARG A 85 4.32 -6.87 -22.27
N LYS A 86 4.54 -6.06 -23.31
CA LYS A 86 5.28 -4.79 -23.21
C LYS A 86 4.66 -3.83 -22.18
N LYS A 87 3.33 -3.75 -22.15
CA LYS A 87 2.61 -2.89 -21.21
C LYS A 87 2.75 -3.35 -19.75
N LEU A 88 2.62 -4.65 -19.50
CA LEU A 88 2.71 -5.23 -18.17
C LEU A 88 4.16 -5.19 -17.66
N GLU A 89 5.13 -5.51 -18.51
CA GLU A 89 6.56 -5.36 -18.22
C GLU A 89 6.89 -3.91 -17.83
N ARG A 90 6.42 -2.93 -18.61
CA ARG A 90 6.66 -1.52 -18.29
C ARG A 90 6.01 -1.09 -16.97
N ASN A 91 4.86 -1.65 -16.62
CA ASN A 91 4.23 -1.38 -15.31
C ASN A 91 5.11 -1.90 -14.16
N VAL A 92 5.62 -3.13 -14.28
CA VAL A 92 6.50 -3.73 -13.27
C VAL A 92 7.83 -2.97 -13.16
N GLU A 93 8.40 -2.53 -14.27
CA GLU A 93 9.58 -1.64 -14.26
C GLU A 93 9.28 -0.32 -13.54
N ARG A 94 8.14 0.30 -13.85
CA ARG A 94 7.71 1.53 -13.20
C ARG A 94 7.51 1.33 -11.69
N ASP A 95 7.01 0.18 -11.24
CA ASP A 95 6.91 -0.12 -9.82
C ASP A 95 8.26 -0.14 -9.13
N LYS A 96 9.28 -0.76 -9.77
CA LYS A 96 10.66 -0.75 -9.27
C LYS A 96 11.23 0.66 -9.20
N GLU A 97 11.01 1.48 -10.24
CA GLU A 97 11.42 2.89 -10.26
C GLU A 97 10.80 3.68 -9.09
N VAL A 98 9.51 3.46 -8.82
CA VAL A 98 8.79 4.08 -7.70
C VAL A 98 9.36 3.61 -6.36
N ASP A 99 9.61 2.32 -6.21
CA ASP A 99 10.14 1.75 -4.97
C ASP A 99 11.54 2.32 -4.67
N GLU A 100 12.43 2.33 -5.67
CA GLU A 100 13.75 2.93 -5.54
C GLU A 100 13.70 4.41 -5.19
N TYR A 101 12.80 5.18 -5.81
CA TYR A 101 12.65 6.61 -5.55
C TYR A 101 12.37 6.89 -4.07
N TYR A 102 11.45 6.13 -3.49
CA TYR A 102 11.03 6.30 -2.10
C TYR A 102 12.08 5.78 -1.12
N LEU A 103 12.69 4.62 -1.39
CA LEU A 103 13.78 4.07 -0.58
C LEU A 103 14.96 5.05 -0.51
N LYS A 104 15.40 5.61 -1.64
CA LYS A 104 16.49 6.61 -1.70
C LYS A 104 16.18 7.88 -0.91
N LYS A 105 14.91 8.23 -0.73
CA LYS A 105 14.46 9.41 0.03
C LYS A 105 14.14 9.09 1.50
N GLY A 106 14.39 7.85 1.93
CA GLY A 106 14.11 7.37 3.28
C GLY A 106 12.62 7.31 3.61
N TRP A 107 11.80 6.96 2.62
CA TRP A 107 10.39 6.66 2.82
C TRP A 107 10.18 5.17 3.06
N HIS A 108 9.15 4.85 3.82
CA HIS A 108 8.69 3.50 4.05
C HIS A 108 7.55 3.16 3.09
N ILE A 109 7.67 2.03 2.42
CA ILE A 109 6.76 1.59 1.36
C ILE A 109 6.08 0.32 1.83
N LYS A 110 4.76 0.22 1.64
CA LYS A 110 4.01 -1.01 1.80
C LYS A 110 3.08 -1.20 0.62
N ARG A 111 3.28 -2.27 -0.14
CA ARG A 111 2.38 -2.70 -1.21
C ARG A 111 1.43 -3.76 -0.67
N VAL A 112 0.17 -3.67 -1.06
CA VAL A 112 -0.89 -4.64 -0.72
C VAL A 112 -1.59 -5.01 -2.01
N TRP A 113 -1.76 -6.30 -2.25
CA TRP A 113 -2.44 -6.79 -3.43
C TRP A 113 -3.95 -6.74 -3.26
N GLU A 114 -4.67 -6.46 -4.35
CA GLU A 114 -6.14 -6.45 -4.33
C GLU A 114 -6.76 -7.78 -3.87
N HIS A 115 -6.09 -8.91 -4.12
CA HIS A 115 -6.59 -10.23 -3.72
C HIS A 115 -6.45 -10.45 -2.21
N GLU A 116 -5.42 -9.91 -1.57
CA GLU A 116 -5.27 -9.96 -0.12
C GLU A 116 -6.42 -9.23 0.57
N ILE A 117 -6.80 -8.05 0.04
CA ILE A 117 -7.93 -7.27 0.55
C ILE A 117 -9.27 -7.99 0.35
N LYS A 118 -9.45 -8.64 -0.81
CA LYS A 118 -10.68 -9.40 -1.10
C LYS A 118 -10.81 -10.64 -0.23
N ASN A 119 -9.69 -11.26 0.13
CA ASN A 119 -9.67 -12.48 0.93
C ASN A 119 -9.87 -12.18 2.42
N ASP A 120 -9.12 -11.23 2.97
CA ASP A 120 -9.18 -10.90 4.40
C ASP A 120 -8.83 -9.42 4.62
N LEU A 121 -9.85 -8.57 4.53
CA LEU A 121 -9.71 -7.13 4.75
C LEU A 121 -9.20 -6.82 6.16
N ASP A 122 -9.71 -7.51 7.18
CA ASP A 122 -9.39 -7.19 8.57
C ASP A 122 -7.91 -7.49 8.87
N LYS A 123 -7.39 -8.61 8.36
CA LYS A 123 -5.95 -8.91 8.43
C LYS A 123 -5.12 -7.84 7.77
N VAL A 124 -5.46 -7.43 6.54
CA VAL A 124 -4.73 -6.37 5.84
C VAL A 124 -4.73 -5.07 6.64
N VAL A 125 -5.89 -4.66 7.17
CA VAL A 125 -6.02 -3.43 7.97
C VAL A 125 -5.19 -3.53 9.26
N ARG A 126 -5.20 -4.67 9.94
CA ARG A 126 -4.37 -4.92 11.12
C ARG A 126 -2.88 -4.77 10.78
N GLU A 127 -2.42 -5.43 9.72
CA GLU A 127 -1.02 -5.35 9.28
C GLU A 127 -0.60 -3.92 8.93
N LEU A 128 -1.44 -3.19 8.18
CA LEU A 128 -1.19 -1.79 7.84
C LEU A 128 -1.16 -0.90 9.08
N THR A 129 -2.07 -1.13 10.03
CA THR A 129 -2.12 -0.38 11.29
C THR A 129 -0.86 -0.59 12.11
N VAL A 130 -0.41 -1.83 12.26
CA VAL A 130 0.84 -2.17 12.95
C VAL A 130 2.03 -1.54 12.27
N PHE A 131 2.13 -1.67 10.94
CA PHE A 131 3.21 -1.06 10.17
C PHE A 131 3.29 0.45 10.38
N ILE A 132 2.15 1.15 10.28
CA ILE A 132 2.08 2.61 10.46
C ILE A 132 2.45 3.02 11.89
N ARG A 133 1.95 2.31 12.90
CA ARG A 133 2.23 2.61 14.31
C ARG A 133 3.70 2.36 14.66
N ASN A 134 4.29 1.28 14.17
CA ASN A 134 5.71 0.98 14.39
C ASN A 134 6.61 2.08 13.82
N LYS A 135 6.32 2.56 12.61
CA LYS A 135 7.09 3.67 12.00
C LYS A 135 6.90 5.00 12.71
N ASN A 136 5.71 5.26 13.26
CA ASN A 136 5.51 6.40 14.14
C ASN A 136 6.38 6.30 15.41
N TYR A 137 6.44 5.12 16.03
CA TYR A 137 7.24 4.88 17.22
C TYR A 137 8.75 4.99 16.95
N GLU A 138 9.26 4.38 15.87
CA GLU A 138 10.67 4.52 15.46
C GLU A 138 11.07 5.99 15.30
N LEU A 139 10.22 6.81 14.65
CA LEU A 139 10.45 8.24 14.50
C LEU A 139 10.37 9.00 15.83
N PHE A 140 9.50 8.58 16.74
CA PHE A 140 9.44 9.15 18.09
C PHE A 140 10.74 8.91 18.85
N ILE A 141 11.23 7.66 18.89
CA ILE A 141 12.50 7.30 19.54
C ILE A 141 13.68 8.08 18.96
N LEU A 142 13.77 8.19 17.64
CA LEU A 142 14.84 8.98 17.00
C LEU A 142 14.80 10.46 17.40
N LYS A 143 13.62 11.03 17.64
CA LYS A 143 13.49 12.43 18.11
C LYS A 143 13.89 12.59 19.57
N VAL A 144 13.55 11.63 20.42
CA VAL A 144 13.95 11.62 21.84
C VAL A 144 15.46 11.47 21.97
N LYS A 145 16.08 10.50 21.26
CA LYS A 145 17.53 10.27 21.28
C LYS A 145 18.35 11.45 20.78
N ASN A 146 17.84 12.19 19.80
CA ASN A 146 18.47 13.41 19.28
C ASN A 146 18.20 14.66 20.15
N ASN A 147 17.77 14.47 21.40
CA ASN A 147 17.49 15.50 22.40
C ASN A 147 16.58 16.64 21.93
N LYS A 148 15.65 16.35 21.00
CA LYS A 148 14.65 17.33 20.54
C LYS A 148 13.46 17.48 21.50
N TYR A 149 13.35 16.58 22.48
CA TYR A 149 12.34 16.57 23.54
C TYR A 149 12.96 16.04 24.84
N PRO A 150 13.56 16.89 25.69
CA PRO A 150 14.32 16.45 26.87
C PRO A 150 13.47 15.82 28.00
N HIS A 151 12.13 15.80 27.88
CA HIS A 151 11.22 15.40 28.96
C HIS A 151 10.32 14.19 28.68
N SER A 152 10.42 13.53 27.54
CA SER A 152 9.60 12.35 27.27
C SER A 152 10.37 11.07 27.59
N THR A 153 10.16 10.53 28.79
CA THR A 153 10.58 9.16 29.14
C THR A 153 9.82 8.17 28.27
N VAL A 154 10.57 7.31 27.58
CA VAL A 154 10.02 6.21 26.78
C VAL A 154 9.68 5.09 27.76
N SER A 155 8.39 4.76 27.94
CA SER A 155 8.03 3.52 28.64
C SER A 155 8.28 2.34 27.70
N SER A 156 9.12 1.40 28.11
CA SER A 156 9.37 0.13 27.42
C SER A 156 8.15 -0.79 27.37
N ASP A 157 7.11 -0.47 28.15
CA ASP A 157 5.93 -1.31 28.35
C ASP A 157 4.94 -1.22 27.19
N ASP A 158 4.86 -0.06 26.51
CA ASP A 158 4.01 0.15 25.33
C ASP A 158 4.45 -0.71 24.12
N HIS A 159 5.74 -1.00 24.01
CA HIS A 159 6.30 -1.86 22.96
C HIS A 159 5.89 -3.33 23.15
N ASN A 160 5.91 -3.81 24.40
CA ASN A 160 5.48 -5.17 24.75
C ASN A 160 3.97 -5.36 24.62
N LEU A 161 3.16 -4.31 24.83
CA LEU A 161 1.71 -4.36 24.62
C LEU A 161 1.32 -4.51 23.14
N LEU A 162 2.01 -3.80 22.22
CA LEU A 162 1.77 -3.94 20.78
C LEU A 162 2.25 -5.28 20.23
N LEU A 163 3.37 -5.81 20.73
CA LEU A 163 3.84 -7.16 20.41
C LEU A 163 2.95 -8.26 21.03
N LYS A 164 2.45 -8.08 22.26
CA LYS A 164 1.50 -9.03 22.86
C LYS A 164 0.17 -9.06 22.11
N ALA A 165 -0.35 -7.92 21.66
CA ALA A 165 -1.54 -7.87 20.80
C ALA A 165 -1.31 -8.60 19.45
N TYR A 166 -0.09 -8.55 18.91
CA TYR A 166 0.32 -9.27 17.69
C TYR A 166 0.30 -10.79 17.88
N TYR A 167 0.86 -11.32 18.97
CA TYR A 167 0.87 -12.77 19.23
C TYR A 167 -0.48 -13.32 19.71
N SER A 168 -1.28 -12.52 20.42
CA SER A 168 -2.60 -12.94 20.90
C SER A 168 -3.67 -13.03 19.79
N SER A 169 -3.46 -12.35 18.66
CA SER A 169 -4.40 -12.31 17.52
C SER A 169 -4.01 -13.25 16.37
N ALA A 170 -2.82 -13.86 16.42
CA ALA A 170 -2.33 -14.82 15.43
C ALA A 170 -2.61 -16.29 15.81
N CYS A 171 -3.03 -16.52 17.05
CA CYS A 171 -3.53 -17.80 17.54
C CYS A 171 -5.03 -17.67 17.82
N HIS A 172 -5.89 -17.70 16.82
CA HIS A 172 -7.30 -18.13 16.87
C HIS A 172 -7.79 -18.39 15.44
#